data_AF-A0AAX2E8B5-F1
#
_entry.id   AF-A0AAX2E8B5-F1
#
_cell.length_a   1.000
_cell.length_b   1.000
_cell.length_c   1.000
_cell.angle_alpha   90.00
_cell.angle_beta   90.00
_cell.angle_gamma   90.00
#
_symmetry.space_group_name_H-M   'P 1'
#
loop_
_entity.id
_entity.type
_entity.pdbx_description
1 polymer ?
#
loop_
_entity_poly.entity_id
_entity_poly.type
_entity_poly.pdbx_seq_one_letter_code
_entity_poly.pdbx_strand_id
1 'polypeptide(L)'
;MRFDGSIEELKKKLEPIASAGEWKEINKNQYQFKTKSKGILNWYPSTGGILFQGKPYSAEKLKKLVEPLLNTETHSKSEPHALPDGTKRIVEELSTEDTSESTYFINDTYSDSELIIGLVGTIGTDLPEVSKLITDRLKIFKYETRSIKISTDIISNIGNPTQSSHEFDRISSYMEEGNRLRKESQDNSILALGAAAQINKSRGAQEPLRRNAFIINSLKSPAEVQKLRRIYSDGFFLIGVHADHTRRYEYLTKDKSMSEEQASRLIERDADEREEYGQHTRDTYHLSDFFIDYNGNSDSLKKQIWRILDLLFGKPYITPTFDEYAMFMAFSASLRSADLSRQVGAVLTKNRCIISTGANDVPKAHGGLYWPDIDEKTQEISDSVDGRDYMKGEDSNAIQKRLIIEGIIESVPQEYREELTPIIKNSKIKDITEYGRVVHAEMEALLSSARSGISTTESHLYCTTFPCHNCAKHIVAAGIKRVIYVEPYPKSKALEFHSDSISLDKNSKNVVFEPFIGVGPRSFFNLFSTNLGSGYPVARKTDQGEIIDWRETDAKLRTQMLPCSYMERETIAAALLSRYIEEI
;
A
#
# COMPACT_ATOMS: atom_id res chain seq x y z
N MET A 1 17.26 -22.21 34.45
CA MET A 1 18.51 -21.95 35.19
C MET A 1 18.52 -22.78 36.46
N ARG A 2 19.64 -22.86 37.19
CA ARG A 2 19.72 -23.62 38.45
C ARG A 2 20.53 -22.84 39.49
N PHE A 3 20.12 -22.94 40.75
CA PHE A 3 20.80 -22.39 41.92
C PHE A 3 20.56 -23.34 43.11
N ASP A 4 21.63 -23.94 43.63
CA ASP A 4 21.60 -25.01 44.62
C ASP A 4 21.82 -24.52 46.09
N GLY A 5 21.69 -23.21 46.34
CA GLY A 5 21.83 -22.61 47.68
C GLY A 5 20.51 -22.43 48.44
N SER A 6 20.53 -21.74 49.59
CA SER A 6 19.34 -21.43 50.37
C SER A 6 18.55 -20.24 49.77
N ILE A 7 17.28 -20.07 50.18
CA ILE A 7 16.48 -18.90 49.74
C ILE A 7 17.10 -17.58 50.20
N GLU A 8 17.73 -17.55 51.37
CA GLU A 8 18.45 -16.38 51.90
C GLU A 8 19.66 -16.04 51.03
N GLU A 9 20.41 -17.06 50.59
CA GLU A 9 21.55 -16.88 49.69
C GLU A 9 21.10 -16.39 48.30
N LEU A 10 19.98 -16.92 47.80
CA LEU A 10 19.38 -16.48 46.54
C LEU A 10 18.92 -15.01 46.63
N LYS A 11 18.22 -14.64 47.72
CA LYS A 11 17.80 -13.26 47.98
C LYS A 11 18.99 -12.31 48.07
N LYS A 12 20.09 -12.74 48.70
CA LYS A 12 21.32 -11.96 48.81
C LYS A 12 22.00 -11.75 47.45
N LYS A 13 22.09 -12.79 46.61
CA LYS A 13 22.63 -12.64 45.24
C LYS A 13 21.78 -11.71 44.37
N LEU A 14 20.47 -11.67 44.63
CA LEU A 14 19.52 -10.85 43.89
C LEU A 14 19.20 -9.50 44.58
N GLU A 15 19.95 -9.15 45.63
CA GLU A 15 19.83 -7.85 46.31
C GLU A 15 19.96 -6.64 45.35
N PRO A 16 20.85 -6.64 44.33
CA PRO A 16 20.96 -5.52 43.39
C PRO A 16 19.68 -5.23 42.58
N ILE A 17 18.75 -6.20 42.51
CA ILE A 17 17.46 -6.05 41.81
C ILE A 17 16.27 -6.09 42.76
N ALA A 18 16.49 -6.05 44.08
CA ALA A 18 15.42 -6.15 45.08
C ALA A 18 14.39 -5.02 44.97
N SER A 19 14.78 -3.85 44.46
CA SER A 19 13.84 -2.73 44.22
C SER A 19 12.82 -3.01 43.10
N ALA A 20 13.10 -3.97 42.21
CA ALA A 20 12.27 -4.30 41.06
C ALA A 20 11.02 -5.10 41.40
N GLY A 21 10.96 -5.76 42.56
CA GLY A 21 9.90 -6.71 42.85
C GLY A 21 9.89 -7.21 44.29
N GLU A 22 8.95 -8.10 44.55
CA GLU A 22 8.73 -8.66 45.88
C GLU A 22 8.83 -10.18 45.85
N TRP A 23 9.38 -10.74 46.93
CA TRP A 23 9.43 -12.18 47.15
C TRP A 23 8.16 -12.65 47.86
N LYS A 24 7.60 -13.76 47.38
CA LYS A 24 6.49 -14.46 48.01
C LYS A 24 6.76 -15.96 48.06
N GLU A 25 6.56 -16.56 49.22
CA GLU A 25 6.48 -18.02 49.35
C GLU A 25 5.10 -18.47 48.86
N ILE A 26 5.07 -19.28 47.81
CA ILE A 26 3.82 -19.81 47.24
C ILE A 26 3.44 -21.08 47.98
N ASN A 27 4.42 -21.94 48.25
CA ASN A 27 4.32 -23.13 49.08
C ASN A 27 5.72 -23.55 49.54
N LYS A 28 5.80 -24.59 50.38
CA LYS A 28 7.06 -25.11 50.96
C LYS A 28 8.14 -25.47 49.93
N ASN A 29 7.80 -25.65 48.66
CA ASN A 29 8.72 -26.02 47.60
C ASN A 29 8.72 -25.02 46.42
N GLN A 30 8.25 -23.78 46.62
CA GLN A 30 8.22 -22.77 45.57
C GLN A 30 8.28 -21.36 46.16
N TYR A 31 9.35 -20.65 45.81
CA TYR A 31 9.50 -19.22 46.07
C TYR A 31 9.40 -18.45 44.77
N GLN A 32 8.67 -17.34 44.81
CA GLN A 32 8.42 -16.50 43.66
C GLN A 32 8.94 -15.10 43.89
N PHE A 33 9.72 -14.57 42.95
CA PHE A 33 10.02 -13.14 42.87
C PHE A 33 9.20 -12.54 41.74
N LYS A 34 8.33 -11.59 42.09
CA LYS A 34 7.44 -10.93 41.13
C LYS A 34 7.79 -9.45 41.04
N THR A 35 8.17 -9.03 39.84
CA THR A 35 8.45 -7.62 39.54
C THR A 35 7.16 -6.81 39.39
N LYS A 36 7.25 -5.49 39.59
CA LYS A 36 6.10 -4.58 39.40
C LYS A 36 5.62 -4.55 37.94
N SER A 37 6.51 -4.81 36.98
CA SER A 37 6.19 -4.98 35.56
C SER A 37 5.69 -6.39 35.15
N LYS A 38 5.26 -7.20 36.13
CA LYS A 38 4.69 -8.55 35.93
C LYS A 38 5.65 -9.59 35.31
N GLY A 39 6.97 -9.39 35.39
CA GLY A 39 7.96 -10.46 35.21
C GLY A 39 8.09 -11.33 36.46
N ILE A 40 8.14 -12.65 36.30
CA ILE A 40 8.12 -13.63 37.39
C ILE A 40 9.36 -14.52 37.31
N LEU A 41 10.03 -14.71 38.44
CA LEU A 41 11.02 -15.75 38.66
C LEU A 41 10.45 -16.73 39.69
N ASN A 42 10.35 -18.01 39.33
CA ASN A 42 10.05 -19.09 40.27
C ASN A 42 11.31 -19.89 40.55
N TRP A 43 11.60 -20.12 41.83
CA TRP A 43 12.67 -20.97 42.30
C TRP A 43 12.14 -22.13 43.14
N TYR A 44 12.67 -23.32 42.90
CA TYR A 44 12.23 -24.58 43.52
C TYR A 44 13.36 -25.15 44.39
N PRO A 45 13.25 -25.11 45.73
CA PRO A 45 14.27 -25.62 46.64
C PRO A 45 14.66 -27.07 46.38
N SER A 46 13.71 -27.95 46.07
CA SER A 46 13.97 -29.39 45.89
C SER A 46 14.86 -29.73 44.69
N THR A 47 14.89 -28.88 43.66
CA THR A 47 15.63 -29.13 42.41
C THR A 47 16.68 -28.06 42.11
N GLY A 48 16.71 -26.97 42.88
CA GLY A 48 17.46 -25.76 42.57
C GLY A 48 16.96 -25.04 41.30
N GLY A 49 15.88 -25.50 40.67
CA GLY A 49 15.44 -25.01 39.37
C GLY A 49 14.94 -23.57 39.44
N ILE A 50 15.32 -22.76 38.44
CA ILE A 50 14.81 -21.40 38.23
C ILE A 50 14.09 -21.34 36.88
N LEU A 51 12.83 -20.93 36.92
CA LEU A 51 11.97 -20.69 35.77
C LEU A 51 11.55 -19.22 35.70
N PHE A 52 11.61 -18.64 34.52
CA PHE A 52 11.11 -17.29 34.26
C PHE A 52 9.75 -17.37 33.56
N GLN A 53 8.78 -16.63 34.07
CA GLN A 53 7.39 -16.61 33.63
C GLN A 53 6.83 -15.18 33.71
N GLY A 54 5.55 -14.98 33.42
CA GLY A 54 4.92 -13.66 33.40
C GLY A 54 5.03 -13.01 32.02
N LYS A 55 5.00 -11.68 31.95
CA LYS A 55 5.07 -10.95 30.68
C LYS A 55 6.40 -11.24 29.94
N PRO A 56 6.39 -11.63 28.65
CA PRO A 56 7.60 -12.06 27.95
C PRO A 56 8.77 -11.08 28.02
N TYR A 57 8.50 -9.79 27.80
CA TYR A 57 9.50 -8.72 27.87
C TYR A 57 10.12 -8.58 29.27
N SER A 58 9.27 -8.54 30.31
CA SER A 58 9.70 -8.43 31.70
C SER A 58 10.43 -9.70 32.15
N ALA A 59 9.99 -10.88 31.71
CA ALA A 59 10.63 -12.16 32.01
C ALA A 59 12.02 -12.27 31.36
N GLU A 60 12.18 -11.83 30.10
CA GLU A 60 13.47 -11.84 29.40
C GLU A 60 14.47 -10.85 30.03
N LYS A 61 14.01 -9.65 30.39
CA LYS A 61 14.83 -8.66 31.11
C LYS A 61 15.23 -9.14 32.50
N LEU A 62 14.28 -9.71 33.24
CA LEU A 62 14.56 -10.30 34.55
C LEU A 62 15.58 -11.43 34.42
N LYS A 63 15.47 -12.28 33.39
CA LYS A 63 16.45 -13.31 33.08
C LYS A 63 17.85 -12.73 32.79
N LYS A 64 17.94 -11.69 31.93
CA LYS A 64 19.21 -11.00 31.62
C LYS A 64 19.89 -10.37 32.84
N LEU A 65 19.11 -9.91 33.84
CA LEU A 65 19.66 -9.38 35.09
C LEU A 65 20.10 -10.50 36.04
N VAL A 66 19.35 -11.60 36.10
CA VAL A 66 19.58 -12.70 37.05
C VAL A 66 20.73 -13.61 36.61
N GLU A 67 20.90 -13.85 35.31
CA GLU A 67 21.98 -14.68 34.75
C GLU A 67 23.39 -14.28 35.25
N PRO A 68 23.84 -13.03 35.10
CA PRO A 68 25.18 -12.63 35.56
C PRO A 68 25.33 -12.65 37.08
N LEU A 69 24.25 -12.42 37.85
CA LEU A 69 24.29 -12.43 39.32
C LEU A 69 24.42 -13.85 39.90
N LEU A 70 23.93 -14.86 39.18
CA LEU A 70 23.99 -16.26 39.64
C LEU A 70 25.23 -17.01 39.13
N ASN A 71 25.77 -16.62 37.97
CA ASN A 71 26.93 -17.27 37.33
C ASN A 71 28.31 -16.84 37.88
N THR A 72 28.38 -16.10 39.00
CA THR A 72 29.66 -15.77 39.64
C THR A 72 30.18 -16.96 40.46
N GLU A 73 30.88 -17.89 39.80
CA GLU A 73 31.85 -18.75 40.47
C GLU A 73 33.26 -18.33 40.05
N THR A 74 34.12 -18.11 41.04
CA THR A 74 35.55 -17.72 41.00
C THR A 74 35.88 -16.23 40.81
N HIS A 75 35.85 -15.46 41.91
CA HIS A 75 37.02 -14.74 42.45
C HIS A 75 36.70 -14.00 43.77
N SER A 76 37.63 -14.12 44.72
CA SER A 76 37.85 -13.42 46.01
C SER A 76 36.71 -12.66 46.72
N LYS A 77 36.60 -12.94 48.03
CA LYS A 77 35.94 -12.11 49.06
C LYS A 77 36.35 -10.63 48.97
N SER A 78 35.51 -9.77 48.39
CA SER A 78 35.30 -8.36 48.80
C SER A 78 34.23 -7.69 47.92
N GLU A 79 33.19 -7.15 48.58
CA GLU A 79 32.11 -6.26 48.09
C GLU A 79 31.04 -6.82 47.12
N PRO A 80 29.78 -6.35 47.22
CA PRO A 80 28.71 -6.73 46.30
C PRO A 80 29.02 -6.19 44.91
N HIS A 81 29.21 -7.08 43.93
CA HIS A 81 29.43 -6.70 42.54
C HIS A 81 28.27 -5.83 42.03
N ALA A 82 28.57 -4.56 41.76
CA ALA A 82 27.65 -3.64 41.13
C ALA A 82 27.25 -4.17 39.74
N LEU A 83 25.98 -3.99 39.37
CA LEU A 83 25.48 -4.39 38.05
C LEU A 83 26.25 -3.64 36.94
N PRO A 84 26.49 -4.26 35.76
CA PRO A 84 27.21 -3.62 34.65
C PRO A 84 26.53 -2.32 34.20
N ASP A 85 27.32 -1.34 33.76
CA ASP A 85 26.81 -0.03 33.36
C ASP A 85 25.77 -0.17 32.22
N GLY A 86 24.56 0.35 32.43
CA GLY A 86 23.38 0.15 31.56
C GLY A 86 22.23 -0.68 32.15
N THR A 87 22.45 -1.38 33.27
CA THR A 87 21.42 -2.21 33.95
C THR A 87 20.49 -1.44 34.89
N LYS A 88 20.88 -0.25 35.37
CA LYS A 88 20.02 0.61 36.22
C LYS A 88 18.68 0.92 35.56
N ARG A 89 18.70 1.20 34.25
CA ARG A 89 17.50 1.44 33.44
C ARG A 89 16.57 0.22 33.39
N ILE A 90 17.14 -0.98 33.29
CA ILE A 90 16.37 -2.24 33.26
C ILE A 90 15.71 -2.50 34.63
N VAL A 91 16.42 -2.23 35.73
CA VAL A 91 15.86 -2.34 37.09
C VAL A 91 14.72 -1.34 37.27
N GLU A 92 14.90 -0.09 36.83
CA GLU A 92 13.87 0.95 36.88
C GLU A 92 12.61 0.56 36.08
N GLU A 93 12.77 0.06 34.85
CA GLU A 93 11.68 -0.44 34.01
C GLU A 93 10.93 -1.65 34.60
N LEU A 94 11.61 -2.48 35.41
CA LEU A 94 10.96 -3.58 36.15
C LEU A 94 10.29 -3.11 37.46
N SER A 95 10.72 -1.97 38.00
CA SER A 95 10.28 -1.38 39.28
C SER A 95 9.04 -0.47 39.15
N THR A 96 8.56 -0.21 37.95
CA THR A 96 7.33 0.56 37.70
C THR A 96 6.15 -0.39 37.48
N GLU A 97 4.97 -0.08 38.05
CA GLU A 97 3.73 -0.78 37.69
C GLU A 97 3.52 -0.62 36.19
N ASP A 98 3.22 -1.74 35.51
CA ASP A 98 3.01 -1.73 34.07
C ASP A 98 1.63 -1.13 33.71
N THR A 99 1.52 0.19 33.88
CA THR A 99 0.65 1.06 33.09
C THR A 99 1.27 1.36 31.72
N SER A 100 2.46 0.79 31.43
CA SER A 100 3.31 1.22 30.34
C SER A 100 2.78 0.78 28.99
N GLU A 101 2.26 -0.43 28.80
CA GLU A 101 1.76 -0.86 27.47
C GLU A 101 0.61 0.01 26.93
N SER A 102 -0.40 0.30 27.75
CA SER A 102 -1.51 1.17 27.33
C SER A 102 -1.05 2.60 27.10
N THR A 103 -0.12 3.12 27.90
CA THR A 103 0.47 4.45 27.71
C THR A 103 1.44 4.49 26.51
N TYR A 104 2.07 3.35 26.17
CA TYR A 104 3.04 3.21 25.08
C TYR A 104 2.37 3.33 23.71
N PHE A 105 1.14 2.85 23.62
CA PHE A 105 0.29 2.96 22.42
C PHE A 105 -0.38 4.33 22.29
N ILE A 106 -0.43 5.13 23.37
CA ILE A 106 -1.09 6.45 23.38
C ILE A 106 -0.09 7.60 23.10
N ASN A 107 1.19 7.47 23.49
CA ASN A 107 2.15 8.57 23.46
C ASN A 107 3.20 8.50 22.31
N ASP A 108 2.86 7.94 21.13
CA ASP A 108 3.76 7.80 19.97
C ASP A 108 5.09 7.06 20.25
N THR A 109 5.15 6.32 21.35
CA THR A 109 6.35 5.62 21.80
C THR A 109 6.55 4.25 21.15
N TYR A 110 5.59 3.77 20.34
CA TYR A 110 5.63 2.46 19.67
C TYR A 110 6.59 2.40 18.45
N SER A 111 7.87 2.56 18.74
CA SER A 111 8.96 2.72 17.78
C SER A 111 9.26 1.52 16.87
N ASP A 112 8.84 0.34 17.27
CA ASP A 112 9.26 -0.94 16.67
C ASP A 112 8.07 -1.64 15.97
N SER A 113 7.17 -0.85 15.41
CA SER A 113 5.96 -1.32 14.72
C SER A 113 6.26 -2.23 13.52
N GLU A 114 5.35 -3.15 13.26
CA GLU A 114 5.36 -3.98 12.04
C GLU A 114 5.05 -3.14 10.79
N LEU A 115 5.58 -3.57 9.65
CA LEU A 115 5.36 -2.93 8.35
C LEU A 115 4.79 -3.94 7.36
N ILE A 116 3.72 -3.60 6.64
CA ILE A 116 3.16 -4.46 5.61
C ILE A 116 3.30 -3.74 4.27
N ILE A 117 4.02 -4.35 3.32
CA ILE A 117 4.21 -3.84 1.97
C ILE A 117 3.52 -4.78 1.00
N GLY A 118 2.49 -4.29 0.31
CA GLY A 118 1.92 -4.95 -0.85
C GLY A 118 2.66 -4.56 -2.12
N LEU A 119 2.93 -5.51 -3.00
CA LEU A 119 3.43 -5.25 -4.35
C LEU A 119 2.36 -5.55 -5.40
N VAL A 120 2.14 -4.60 -6.30
CA VAL A 120 1.32 -4.78 -7.50
C VAL A 120 2.20 -4.54 -8.73
N GLY A 121 2.19 -5.49 -9.64
CA GLY A 121 2.90 -5.42 -10.90
C GLY A 121 2.24 -6.34 -11.90
N THR A 122 2.25 -5.93 -13.17
CA THR A 122 1.71 -6.76 -14.25
C THR A 122 2.60 -7.97 -14.50
N ILE A 123 2.02 -9.00 -15.10
CA ILE A 123 2.77 -10.19 -15.49
C ILE A 123 3.99 -9.83 -16.37
N GLY A 124 5.13 -10.44 -16.06
CA GLY A 124 6.44 -10.14 -16.67
C GLY A 124 7.26 -9.07 -15.94
N THR A 125 6.74 -8.49 -14.85
CA THR A 125 7.49 -7.59 -13.98
C THR A 125 8.35 -8.37 -12.98
N ASP A 126 9.61 -7.99 -12.82
CA ASP A 126 10.55 -8.61 -11.87
C ASP A 126 10.33 -8.12 -10.42
N LEU A 127 9.19 -8.53 -9.85
CA LEU A 127 8.88 -8.29 -8.45
C LEU A 127 9.91 -8.91 -7.48
N PRO A 128 10.55 -10.07 -7.76
CA PRO A 128 11.62 -10.59 -6.91
C PRO A 128 12.78 -9.61 -6.68
N GLU A 129 13.27 -8.95 -7.72
CA GLU A 129 14.34 -7.94 -7.58
C GLU A 129 13.88 -6.73 -6.73
N VAL A 130 12.63 -6.28 -6.93
CA VAL A 130 12.03 -5.22 -6.09
C VAL A 130 11.99 -5.63 -4.62
N SER A 131 11.46 -6.82 -4.32
CA SER A 131 11.38 -7.36 -2.96
C SER A 131 12.75 -7.51 -2.30
N LYS A 132 13.77 -7.90 -3.07
CA LYS A 132 15.16 -7.98 -2.60
C LYS A 132 15.71 -6.60 -2.24
N LEU A 133 15.54 -5.60 -3.10
CA LEU A 133 16.03 -4.24 -2.83
C LEU A 133 15.32 -3.60 -1.62
N ILE A 134 14.02 -3.84 -1.46
CA ILE A 134 13.26 -3.45 -0.26
C ILE A 134 13.85 -4.12 0.97
N THR A 135 14.07 -5.43 0.91
CA THR A 135 14.67 -6.23 1.99
C THR A 135 16.03 -5.69 2.40
N ASP A 136 16.92 -5.43 1.44
CA ASP A 136 18.27 -4.97 1.72
C ASP A 136 18.29 -3.57 2.35
N ARG A 137 17.37 -2.68 1.94
CA ARG A 137 17.25 -1.36 2.57
C ARG A 137 16.63 -1.45 3.97
N LEU A 138 15.64 -2.32 4.18
CA LEU A 138 15.02 -2.53 5.50
C LEU A 138 15.98 -3.09 6.56
N LYS A 139 16.98 -3.89 6.17
CA LYS A 139 18.04 -4.35 7.10
C LYS A 139 18.80 -3.18 7.73
N ILE A 140 19.01 -2.08 7.01
CA ILE A 140 19.70 -0.87 7.52
C ILE A 140 18.87 -0.22 8.65
N PHE A 141 17.54 -0.29 8.54
CA PHE A 141 16.58 0.15 9.57
C PHE A 141 16.40 -0.86 10.72
N LYS A 142 17.20 -1.95 10.73
CA LYS A 142 17.11 -3.08 11.66
C LYS A 142 15.76 -3.82 11.58
N TYR A 143 15.18 -3.91 10.39
CA TYR A 143 13.98 -4.71 10.15
C TYR A 143 14.31 -6.09 9.60
N GLU A 144 13.65 -7.11 10.16
CA GLU A 144 13.60 -8.45 9.57
C GLU A 144 12.47 -8.51 8.54
N THR A 145 12.69 -9.17 7.42
CA THR A 145 11.72 -9.22 6.32
C THR A 145 11.20 -10.63 6.08
N ARG A 146 9.88 -10.76 5.90
CA ARG A 146 9.19 -12.01 5.59
C ARG A 146 8.41 -11.83 4.30
N SER A 147 8.68 -12.68 3.31
CA SER A 147 8.00 -12.63 2.01
C SER A 147 6.81 -13.59 2.01
N ILE A 148 5.68 -13.12 1.47
CA ILE A 148 4.46 -13.90 1.25
C ILE A 148 4.14 -13.82 -0.24
N LYS A 149 4.00 -14.97 -0.90
CA LYS A 149 3.62 -15.06 -2.31
C LYS A 149 2.18 -15.56 -2.41
N ILE A 150 1.30 -14.75 -2.97
CA ILE A 150 -0.12 -15.12 -3.12
C ILE A 150 -0.29 -16.44 -3.89
N SER A 151 0.51 -16.66 -4.93
CA SER A 151 0.45 -17.92 -5.69
C SER A 151 0.88 -19.13 -4.87
N THR A 152 2.13 -19.19 -4.42
CA THR A 152 2.70 -20.40 -3.81
C THR A 152 2.34 -20.60 -2.34
N ASP A 153 2.11 -19.51 -1.61
CA ASP A 153 1.95 -19.58 -0.15
C ASP A 153 0.48 -19.49 0.26
N ILE A 154 -0.39 -18.96 -0.61
CA ILE A 154 -1.83 -18.85 -0.35
C ILE A 154 -2.60 -19.80 -1.27
N ILE A 155 -2.61 -19.57 -2.59
CA ILE A 155 -3.42 -20.35 -3.55
C ILE A 155 -3.06 -21.84 -3.50
N SER A 156 -1.76 -22.21 -3.44
CA SER A 156 -1.37 -23.62 -3.32
C SER A 156 -1.79 -24.30 -2.01
N ASN A 157 -2.09 -23.53 -0.96
CA ASN A 157 -2.45 -24.07 0.36
C ASN A 157 -3.96 -24.18 0.56
N ILE A 158 -4.75 -23.32 -0.10
CA ILE A 158 -6.21 -23.28 0.04
C ILE A 158 -6.94 -23.78 -1.22
N GLY A 159 -6.21 -23.93 -2.33
CA GLY A 159 -6.71 -24.39 -3.60
C GLY A 159 -5.86 -25.52 -4.16
N ASN A 160 -6.21 -25.99 -5.36
CA ASN A 160 -5.57 -27.11 -6.04
C ASN A 160 -5.16 -26.73 -7.47
N PRO A 161 -4.23 -25.76 -7.66
CA PRO A 161 -3.77 -25.39 -9.00
C PRO A 161 -3.04 -26.59 -9.65
N THR A 162 -3.33 -26.83 -10.92
CA THR A 162 -2.69 -27.86 -11.73
C THR A 162 -1.19 -27.56 -11.86
N GLN A 163 -0.36 -28.52 -11.50
CA GLN A 163 1.07 -28.41 -11.74
C GLN A 163 1.39 -28.72 -13.21
N SER A 164 2.06 -27.80 -13.88
CA SER A 164 2.58 -27.98 -15.24
C SER A 164 4.05 -27.55 -15.30
N SER A 165 4.83 -28.24 -16.13
CA SER A 165 6.20 -27.86 -16.49
C SER A 165 6.25 -26.67 -17.45
N HIS A 166 5.15 -26.40 -18.17
CA HIS A 166 5.03 -25.24 -19.05
C HIS A 166 4.55 -24.02 -18.26
N GLU A 167 5.33 -22.93 -18.32
CA GLU A 167 5.06 -21.71 -17.53
C GLU A 167 3.71 -21.08 -17.88
N PHE A 168 3.26 -21.15 -19.14
CA PHE A 168 1.95 -20.64 -19.54
C PHE A 168 0.81 -21.36 -18.82
N ASP A 169 0.81 -22.69 -18.84
CA ASP A 169 -0.24 -23.50 -18.21
C ASP A 169 -0.19 -23.35 -16.69
N ARG A 170 1.01 -23.31 -16.12
CA ARG A 170 1.21 -23.09 -14.68
C ARG A 170 0.59 -21.76 -14.27
N ILE A 171 0.96 -20.65 -14.93
CA ILE A 171 0.44 -19.32 -14.61
C ILE A 171 -1.07 -19.27 -14.81
N SER A 172 -1.57 -19.77 -15.93
CA SER A 172 -3.00 -19.79 -16.23
C SER A 172 -3.79 -20.56 -15.16
N SER A 173 -3.27 -21.69 -14.69
CA SER A 173 -3.91 -22.47 -13.63
C SER A 173 -3.96 -21.72 -12.30
N TYR A 174 -2.91 -20.99 -11.91
CA TYR A 174 -2.97 -20.12 -10.73
C TYR A 174 -3.98 -18.98 -10.88
N MET A 175 -4.12 -18.41 -12.07
CA MET A 175 -5.12 -17.37 -12.34
C MET A 175 -6.54 -17.93 -12.22
N GLU A 176 -6.80 -19.08 -12.84
CA GLU A 176 -8.09 -19.78 -12.77
C GLU A 176 -8.45 -20.16 -11.35
N GLU A 177 -7.49 -20.71 -10.60
CA GLU A 177 -7.71 -21.11 -9.22
C GLU A 177 -7.98 -19.91 -8.31
N GLY A 178 -7.25 -18.80 -8.51
CA GLY A 178 -7.55 -17.53 -7.82
C GLY A 178 -8.96 -17.03 -8.10
N ASN A 179 -9.41 -17.09 -9.36
CA ASN A 179 -10.76 -16.68 -9.75
C ASN A 179 -11.82 -17.63 -9.16
N ARG A 180 -11.55 -18.94 -9.16
CA ARG A 180 -12.41 -19.96 -8.55
C ARG A 180 -12.61 -19.70 -7.06
N LEU A 181 -11.52 -19.49 -6.31
CA LEU A 181 -11.55 -19.20 -4.88
C LEU A 181 -12.36 -17.93 -4.56
N ARG A 182 -12.19 -16.85 -5.34
CA ARG A 182 -12.99 -15.62 -5.18
C ARG A 182 -14.48 -15.88 -5.46
N LYS A 183 -14.78 -16.64 -6.51
CA LYS A 183 -16.16 -16.97 -6.92
C LYS A 183 -16.86 -17.87 -5.90
N GLU A 184 -16.22 -18.94 -5.44
CA GLU A 184 -16.84 -19.87 -4.50
C GLU A 184 -17.05 -19.24 -3.12
N SER A 185 -16.08 -18.44 -2.65
CA SER A 185 -16.22 -17.69 -1.39
C SER A 185 -17.15 -16.47 -1.49
N GLN A 186 -17.54 -16.07 -2.71
CA GLN A 186 -18.22 -14.80 -2.99
C GLN A 186 -17.50 -13.58 -2.36
N ASP A 187 -16.17 -13.66 -2.18
CA ASP A 187 -15.33 -12.60 -1.63
C ASP A 187 -14.10 -12.38 -2.53
N ASN A 188 -14.11 -11.25 -3.26
CA ASN A 188 -13.01 -10.83 -4.13
C ASN A 188 -11.67 -10.57 -3.40
N SER A 189 -11.68 -10.56 -2.06
CA SER A 189 -10.51 -10.34 -1.21
C SER A 189 -10.05 -11.57 -0.43
N ILE A 190 -10.58 -12.77 -0.74
CA ILE A 190 -10.22 -14.02 -0.05
C ILE A 190 -8.71 -14.26 0.01
N LEU A 191 -7.96 -13.91 -1.05
CA LEU A 191 -6.50 -14.08 -1.09
C LEU A 191 -5.77 -13.12 -0.12
N ALA A 192 -6.33 -11.93 0.13
CA ALA A 192 -5.83 -11.03 1.15
C ALA A 192 -6.11 -11.54 2.58
N LEU A 193 -7.26 -12.20 2.80
CA LEU A 193 -7.53 -12.90 4.07
C LEU A 193 -6.51 -14.03 4.28
N GLY A 194 -6.19 -14.77 3.21
CA GLY A 194 -5.09 -15.73 3.17
C GLY A 194 -3.76 -15.14 3.64
N ALA A 195 -3.34 -14.02 3.04
CA ALA A 195 -2.10 -13.34 3.43
C ALA A 195 -2.12 -12.93 4.91
N ALA A 196 -3.22 -12.32 5.38
CA ALA A 196 -3.36 -11.92 6.79
C ALA A 196 -3.33 -13.12 7.74
N ALA A 197 -3.97 -14.23 7.37
CA ALA A 197 -3.95 -15.47 8.14
C ALA A 197 -2.54 -16.08 8.23
N GLN A 198 -1.77 -16.03 7.13
CA GLN A 198 -0.38 -16.48 7.12
C GLN A 198 0.51 -15.60 8.00
N ILE A 199 0.33 -14.27 7.94
CA ILE A 199 1.03 -13.32 8.82
C ILE A 199 0.72 -13.65 10.29
N ASN A 200 -0.56 -13.81 10.63
CA ASN A 200 -1.02 -14.17 11.97
C ASN A 200 -0.39 -15.48 12.47
N LYS A 201 -0.44 -16.54 11.63
CA LYS A 201 0.17 -17.85 11.92
C LYS A 201 1.67 -17.74 12.19
N SER A 202 2.37 -16.84 11.51
CA SER A 202 3.82 -16.66 11.65
C SER A 202 4.26 -16.12 13.01
N ARG A 203 3.34 -15.54 13.81
CA ARG A 203 3.66 -14.95 15.12
C ARG A 203 3.68 -15.95 16.26
N GLY A 204 2.99 -17.08 16.15
CA GLY A 204 2.98 -18.19 17.14
C GLY A 204 2.37 -17.86 18.52
N ALA A 205 2.68 -16.72 19.12
CA ALA A 205 2.39 -16.34 20.50
C ALA A 205 1.37 -15.19 20.66
N GLN A 206 0.55 -14.87 19.64
CA GLN A 206 -0.41 -13.74 19.62
C GLN A 206 0.17 -12.35 19.99
N GLU A 207 1.48 -12.19 19.90
CA GLU A 207 2.18 -10.91 20.14
C GLU A 207 2.73 -10.35 18.81
N PRO A 208 2.82 -9.01 18.66
CA PRO A 208 3.38 -8.38 17.46
C PRO A 208 4.89 -8.66 17.33
N LEU A 209 5.39 -8.86 16.11
CA LEU A 209 6.81 -9.06 15.86
C LEU A 209 7.51 -7.70 15.70
N ARG A 210 8.26 -7.29 16.72
CA ARG A 210 8.99 -6.01 16.70
C ARG A 210 9.92 -5.92 15.49
N ARG A 211 9.91 -4.78 14.80
CA ARG A 211 10.72 -4.50 13.60
C ARG A 211 10.67 -5.61 12.55
N ASN A 212 9.50 -6.19 12.30
CA ASN A 212 9.29 -7.11 11.20
C ASN A 212 8.52 -6.41 10.06
N ALA A 213 8.93 -6.67 8.83
CA ALA A 213 8.24 -6.25 7.63
C ALA A 213 7.75 -7.46 6.84
N PHE A 214 6.48 -7.45 6.44
CA PHE A 214 5.87 -8.45 5.59
C PHE A 214 5.71 -7.91 4.18
N ILE A 215 6.26 -8.60 3.19
CA ILE A 215 6.16 -8.25 1.78
C ILE A 215 5.18 -9.21 1.11
N ILE A 216 4.00 -8.74 0.77
CA ILE A 216 2.96 -9.50 0.06
C ILE A 216 3.16 -9.27 -1.44
N ASN A 217 3.62 -10.30 -2.13
CA ASN A 217 3.93 -10.23 -3.56
C ASN A 217 2.69 -10.50 -4.40
N SER A 218 2.44 -9.62 -5.37
CA SER A 218 1.50 -9.80 -6.47
C SER A 218 0.02 -9.77 -6.04
N LEU A 219 -0.43 -8.60 -5.57
CA LEU A 219 -1.87 -8.28 -5.46
C LEU A 219 -2.46 -8.01 -6.85
N LYS A 220 -3.68 -8.51 -7.09
CA LYS A 220 -4.31 -8.55 -8.42
C LYS A 220 -5.76 -8.05 -8.44
N SER A 221 -6.34 -7.76 -7.27
CA SER A 221 -7.69 -7.19 -7.17
C SER A 221 -7.74 -5.96 -6.26
N PRO A 222 -8.50 -4.91 -6.61
CA PRO A 222 -8.77 -3.76 -5.73
C PRO A 222 -9.32 -4.17 -4.36
N ALA A 223 -10.14 -5.22 -4.30
CA ALA A 223 -10.74 -5.72 -3.06
C ALA A 223 -9.68 -6.25 -2.09
N GLU A 224 -8.63 -6.90 -2.59
CA GLU A 224 -7.50 -7.40 -1.77
C GLU A 224 -6.78 -6.24 -1.08
N VAL A 225 -6.46 -5.19 -1.84
CA VAL A 225 -5.82 -3.97 -1.32
C VAL A 225 -6.70 -3.29 -0.27
N GLN A 226 -8.00 -3.15 -0.55
CA GLN A 226 -8.94 -2.54 0.38
C GLN A 226 -9.06 -3.36 1.67
N LYS A 227 -9.09 -4.70 1.59
CA LYS A 227 -9.14 -5.56 2.79
C LYS A 227 -7.86 -5.43 3.61
N LEU A 228 -6.68 -5.46 2.98
CA LEU A 228 -5.40 -5.28 3.69
C LEU A 228 -5.32 -3.90 4.36
N ARG A 229 -5.80 -2.84 3.70
CA ARG A 229 -5.94 -1.51 4.31
C ARG A 229 -6.88 -1.49 5.50
N ARG A 230 -7.99 -2.24 5.46
CA ARG A 230 -8.89 -2.34 6.62
C ARG A 230 -8.25 -3.10 7.78
N ILE A 231 -7.46 -4.14 7.49
CA ILE A 231 -6.78 -4.94 8.54
C ILE A 231 -5.64 -4.12 9.17
N TYR A 232 -4.77 -3.54 8.35
CA TYR A 232 -3.49 -2.94 8.79
C TYR A 232 -3.51 -1.41 8.87
N SER A 233 -4.56 -0.74 8.40
CA SER A 233 -4.70 0.72 8.42
C SER A 233 -3.49 1.45 7.82
N ASP A 234 -2.81 2.28 8.63
CA ASP A 234 -1.66 3.09 8.24
C ASP A 234 -0.32 2.30 8.25
N GLY A 235 -0.36 1.02 8.65
CA GLY A 235 0.78 0.10 8.58
C GLY A 235 0.92 -0.63 7.23
N PHE A 236 -0.03 -0.45 6.31
CA PHE A 236 -0.01 -1.05 4.98
C PHE A 236 0.28 -0.03 3.88
N PHE A 237 1.30 -0.33 3.07
CA PHE A 237 1.69 0.46 1.91
C PHE A 237 1.69 -0.39 0.65
N LEU A 238 1.07 0.12 -0.41
CA LEU A 238 1.09 -0.52 -1.72
C LEU A 238 2.12 0.14 -2.64
N ILE A 239 3.01 -0.67 -3.22
CA ILE A 239 3.98 -0.22 -4.22
C ILE A 239 3.58 -0.80 -5.58
N GLY A 240 3.26 0.11 -6.51
CA GLY A 240 2.98 -0.19 -7.91
C GLY A 240 4.26 -0.18 -8.72
N VAL A 241 4.57 -1.30 -9.35
CA VAL A 241 5.77 -1.47 -10.17
C VAL A 241 5.37 -1.40 -11.65
N HIS A 242 5.75 -0.31 -12.30
CA HIS A 242 5.64 -0.16 -13.74
C HIS A 242 6.76 -0.91 -14.44
N ALA A 243 6.41 -1.62 -15.51
CA ALA A 243 7.34 -2.20 -16.45
C ALA A 243 6.79 -2.05 -17.87
N ASP A 244 7.67 -1.64 -18.79
CA ASP A 244 7.32 -1.40 -20.18
C ASP A 244 6.69 -2.65 -20.84
N HIS A 245 5.70 -2.44 -21.70
CA HIS A 245 5.00 -3.52 -22.39
C HIS A 245 5.95 -4.41 -23.19
N THR A 246 6.90 -3.80 -23.91
CA THR A 246 7.89 -4.52 -24.74
C THR A 246 8.73 -5.43 -23.87
N ARG A 247 9.24 -4.92 -22.74
CA ARG A 247 10.04 -5.70 -21.81
C ARG A 247 9.28 -6.88 -21.22
N ARG A 248 8.02 -6.66 -20.80
CA ARG A 248 7.17 -7.75 -20.25
C ARG A 248 6.92 -8.83 -21.30
N TYR A 249 6.66 -8.40 -22.53
CA TYR A 249 6.46 -9.29 -23.66
C TYR A 249 7.72 -10.10 -23.99
N GLU A 250 8.88 -9.45 -24.05
CA GLU A 250 10.17 -10.10 -24.24
C GLU A 250 10.51 -11.08 -23.11
N TYR A 251 10.23 -10.74 -21.86
CA TYR A 251 10.44 -11.65 -20.73
C TYR A 251 9.58 -12.91 -20.85
N LEU A 252 8.29 -12.78 -21.20
CA LEU A 252 7.40 -13.93 -21.36
C LEU A 252 7.79 -14.81 -22.55
N THR A 253 8.21 -14.20 -23.66
CA THR A 253 8.58 -14.95 -24.88
C THR A 253 9.98 -15.53 -24.81
N LYS A 254 11.00 -14.75 -24.40
CA LYS A 254 12.41 -15.15 -24.41
C LYS A 254 12.82 -15.89 -23.14
N ASP A 255 12.42 -15.43 -21.96
CA ASP A 255 12.88 -16.01 -20.69
C ASP A 255 11.93 -17.11 -20.17
N LYS A 256 10.64 -17.04 -20.52
CA LYS A 256 9.62 -18.04 -20.14
C LYS A 256 9.19 -18.96 -21.29
N SER A 257 9.81 -18.83 -22.45
CA SER A 257 9.61 -19.70 -23.62
C SER A 257 8.14 -19.84 -24.06
N MET A 258 7.36 -18.75 -23.98
CA MET A 258 5.95 -18.71 -24.42
C MET A 258 5.85 -18.28 -25.88
N SER A 259 4.78 -18.70 -26.58
CA SER A 259 4.44 -18.16 -27.90
C SER A 259 3.97 -16.71 -27.80
N GLU A 260 4.01 -15.99 -28.92
CA GLU A 260 3.54 -14.61 -29.04
C GLU A 260 2.05 -14.47 -28.63
N GLU A 261 1.22 -15.42 -29.05
CA GLU A 261 -0.20 -15.45 -28.71
C GLU A 261 -0.41 -15.77 -27.22
N GLN A 262 0.38 -16.69 -26.66
CA GLN A 262 0.32 -17.03 -25.25
C GLN A 262 0.68 -15.84 -24.35
N ALA A 263 1.76 -15.14 -24.67
CA ALA A 263 2.20 -13.95 -23.95
C ALA A 263 1.15 -12.84 -24.01
N SER A 264 0.62 -12.54 -25.21
CA SER A 264 -0.44 -11.53 -25.39
C SER A 264 -1.70 -11.88 -24.59
N ARG A 265 -2.17 -13.14 -24.63
CA ARG A 265 -3.34 -13.59 -23.87
C ARG A 265 -3.15 -13.41 -22.36
N LEU A 266 -1.98 -13.77 -21.83
CA LEU A 266 -1.70 -13.59 -20.41
C LEU A 266 -1.64 -12.12 -20.00
N ILE A 267 -1.04 -11.26 -20.81
CA ILE A 267 -0.96 -9.83 -20.53
C ILE A 267 -2.35 -9.20 -20.53
N GLU A 268 -3.19 -9.52 -21.52
CA GLU A 268 -4.56 -9.01 -21.61
C GLU A 268 -5.41 -9.50 -20.43
N ARG A 269 -5.31 -10.80 -20.11
CA ARG A 269 -6.04 -11.40 -18.99
C ARG A 269 -5.60 -10.82 -17.64
N ASP A 270 -4.31 -10.66 -17.40
CA ASP A 270 -3.77 -10.11 -16.14
C ASP A 270 -4.22 -8.65 -15.91
N ALA A 271 -4.34 -7.87 -16.99
CA ALA A 271 -4.66 -6.46 -16.89
C ALA A 271 -6.08 -6.19 -16.38
N ASP A 272 -7.08 -6.84 -17.00
CA ASP A 272 -8.50 -6.60 -16.75
C ASP A 272 -9.39 -7.73 -17.32
N GLU A 273 -9.72 -8.73 -16.49
CA GLU A 273 -10.69 -9.77 -16.86
C GLU A 273 -12.12 -9.23 -16.82
N ARG A 274 -13.00 -9.69 -17.72
CA ARG A 274 -14.39 -9.23 -17.76
C ARG A 274 -15.26 -9.81 -16.64
N GLU A 275 -14.82 -10.92 -16.05
CA GLU A 275 -15.52 -11.62 -14.98
C GLU A 275 -15.40 -10.84 -13.66
N GLU A 276 -16.48 -10.76 -12.89
CA GLU A 276 -16.52 -10.05 -11.59
C GLU A 276 -15.47 -10.56 -10.59
N TYR A 277 -15.15 -11.86 -10.66
CA TYR A 277 -14.18 -12.55 -9.80
C TYR A 277 -12.79 -12.69 -10.44
N GLY A 278 -12.58 -12.02 -11.57
CA GLY A 278 -11.35 -12.04 -12.33
C GLY A 278 -10.24 -11.15 -11.76
N GLN A 279 -9.10 -11.12 -12.46
CA GLN A 279 -8.00 -10.21 -12.14
C GLN A 279 -8.23 -8.82 -12.72
N HIS A 280 -7.98 -7.81 -11.89
CA HIS A 280 -8.06 -6.40 -12.26
C HIS A 280 -6.77 -5.68 -11.81
N THR A 281 -5.62 -6.18 -12.28
CA THR A 281 -4.30 -5.67 -11.87
C THR A 281 -4.14 -4.19 -12.19
N ARG A 282 -4.72 -3.75 -13.31
CA ARG A 282 -4.72 -2.34 -13.72
C ARG A 282 -5.34 -1.46 -12.64
N ASP A 283 -6.56 -1.78 -12.24
CA ASP A 283 -7.32 -1.00 -11.26
C ASP A 283 -6.67 -1.12 -9.87
N THR A 284 -6.04 -2.26 -9.57
CA THR A 284 -5.24 -2.48 -8.35
C THR A 284 -4.02 -1.57 -8.30
N TYR A 285 -3.31 -1.40 -9.43
CA TYR A 285 -2.12 -0.55 -9.53
C TYR A 285 -2.43 0.90 -9.16
N HIS A 286 -3.60 1.42 -9.52
CA HIS A 286 -4.01 2.80 -9.24
C HIS A 286 -4.14 3.10 -7.75
N LEU A 287 -4.42 2.07 -6.96
CA LEU A 287 -4.51 2.21 -5.52
C LEU A 287 -3.13 2.39 -4.86
N SER A 288 -2.03 2.34 -5.61
CA SER A 288 -0.68 2.37 -5.03
C SER A 288 -0.38 3.66 -4.26
N ASP A 289 0.30 3.49 -3.13
CA ASP A 289 0.85 4.58 -2.32
C ASP A 289 2.15 5.11 -2.93
N PHE A 290 2.86 4.26 -3.68
CA PHE A 290 4.08 4.61 -4.40
C PHE A 290 4.08 3.99 -5.80
N PHE A 291 4.60 4.72 -6.77
CA PHE A 291 4.78 4.26 -8.15
C PHE A 291 6.26 4.23 -8.47
N ILE A 292 6.76 3.08 -8.91
CA ILE A 292 8.17 2.89 -9.27
C ILE A 292 8.31 2.34 -10.67
N ASP A 293 9.41 2.69 -11.31
CA ASP A 293 9.72 2.32 -12.69
C ASP A 293 10.84 1.28 -12.72
N TYR A 294 10.60 0.14 -13.36
CA TYR A 294 11.62 -0.86 -13.62
C TYR A 294 11.94 -1.01 -15.11
N ASN A 295 12.89 -0.19 -15.57
CA ASN A 295 13.42 -0.22 -16.94
C ASN A 295 14.69 -1.08 -17.08
N GLY A 296 14.94 -2.02 -16.14
CA GLY A 296 16.16 -2.83 -16.11
C GLY A 296 17.42 -2.13 -15.58
N ASN A 297 17.33 -0.85 -15.20
CA ASN A 297 18.41 -0.15 -14.49
C ASN A 297 18.23 -0.34 -12.97
N SER A 298 18.97 -1.29 -12.39
CA SER A 298 18.90 -1.62 -10.95
C SER A 298 19.31 -0.44 -10.06
N ASP A 299 20.23 0.44 -10.48
CA ASP A 299 20.63 1.62 -9.68
C ASP A 299 19.50 2.67 -9.59
N SER A 300 18.79 2.90 -10.70
CA SER A 300 17.60 3.77 -10.70
C SER A 300 16.50 3.21 -9.79
N LEU A 301 16.20 1.92 -9.93
CA LEU A 301 15.19 1.24 -9.11
C LEU A 301 15.54 1.32 -7.61
N LYS A 302 16.81 1.06 -7.28
CA LYS A 302 17.35 1.17 -5.92
C LYS A 302 17.16 2.56 -5.32
N LYS A 303 17.47 3.62 -6.07
CA LYS A 303 17.26 5.02 -5.61
C LYS A 303 15.80 5.33 -5.34
N GLN A 304 14.89 4.84 -6.18
CA GLN A 304 13.44 4.99 -5.99
C GLN A 304 12.98 4.31 -4.69
N ILE A 305 13.35 3.03 -4.49
CA ILE A 305 13.01 2.26 -3.28
C ILE A 305 13.60 2.89 -2.02
N TRP A 306 14.85 3.37 -2.08
CA TRP A 306 15.48 4.04 -0.95
C TRP A 306 14.77 5.33 -0.56
N ARG A 307 14.36 6.15 -1.53
CA ARG A 307 13.56 7.35 -1.27
C ARG A 307 12.25 7.01 -0.56
N ILE A 308 11.56 5.96 -1.02
CA ILE A 308 10.30 5.48 -0.40
C ILE A 308 10.53 5.12 1.06
N LEU A 309 11.52 4.26 1.33
CA LEU A 309 11.78 3.79 2.70
C LEU A 309 12.27 4.94 3.60
N ASP A 310 13.12 5.84 3.11
CA ASP A 310 13.52 7.02 3.89
C ASP A 310 12.31 7.89 4.30
N LEU A 311 11.32 8.04 3.41
CA LEU A 311 10.07 8.74 3.73
C LEU A 311 9.22 7.98 4.76
N LEU A 312 9.07 6.66 4.60
CA LEU A 312 8.33 5.81 5.55
C LEU A 312 8.94 5.86 6.96
N PHE A 313 10.26 5.99 7.05
CA PHE A 313 11.00 6.10 8.32
C PHE A 313 11.20 7.56 8.79
N GLY A 314 10.46 8.50 8.21
CA GLY A 314 10.35 9.87 8.71
C GLY A 314 11.61 10.70 8.56
N LYS A 315 12.45 10.45 7.55
CA LYS A 315 13.67 11.25 7.31
C LYS A 315 13.29 12.73 7.12
N PRO A 316 13.76 13.64 8.00
CA PRO A 316 13.15 14.95 8.18
C PRO A 316 13.28 15.91 6.99
N TYR A 317 14.32 15.72 6.17
CA TYR A 317 14.71 16.68 5.14
C TYR A 317 14.28 16.31 3.72
N ILE A 318 13.49 15.24 3.55
CA ILE A 318 12.96 14.88 2.23
C ILE A 318 11.71 15.72 1.94
N THR A 319 11.76 16.48 0.84
CA THR A 319 10.63 17.23 0.29
C THR A 319 10.08 16.54 -0.96
N PRO A 320 8.82 16.81 -1.36
CA PRO A 320 8.28 16.28 -2.61
C PRO A 320 9.09 16.78 -3.81
N THR A 321 9.22 15.93 -4.84
CA THR A 321 9.67 16.38 -6.16
C THR A 321 8.59 17.24 -6.80
N PHE A 322 8.94 17.99 -7.85
CA PHE A 322 7.95 18.77 -8.57
C PHE A 322 6.88 17.88 -9.24
N ASP A 323 7.28 16.72 -9.78
CA ASP A 323 6.33 15.77 -10.38
C ASP A 323 5.38 15.19 -9.32
N GLU A 324 5.87 14.86 -8.12
CA GLU A 324 5.02 14.40 -6.99
C GLU A 324 4.02 15.49 -6.57
N TYR A 325 4.48 16.74 -6.45
CA TYR A 325 3.60 17.86 -6.11
C TYR A 325 2.56 18.14 -7.20
N ALA A 326 2.98 18.21 -8.47
CA ALA A 326 2.06 18.46 -9.59
C ALA A 326 1.03 17.35 -9.74
N MET A 327 1.43 16.08 -9.57
CA MET A 327 0.50 14.96 -9.61
C MET A 327 -0.46 14.98 -8.41
N PHE A 328 0.03 15.28 -7.20
CA PHE A 328 -0.85 15.49 -6.04
C PHE A 328 -1.89 16.59 -6.29
N MET A 329 -1.50 17.69 -6.94
CA MET A 329 -2.44 18.76 -7.31
C MET A 329 -3.46 18.31 -8.38
N ALA A 330 -3.07 17.42 -9.31
CA ALA A 330 -4.01 16.81 -10.25
C ALA A 330 -5.04 15.93 -9.54
N PHE A 331 -4.62 15.10 -8.58
CA PHE A 331 -5.55 14.36 -7.72
C PHE A 331 -6.42 15.28 -6.86
N SER A 332 -5.86 16.34 -6.28
CA SER A 332 -6.65 17.31 -5.53
C SER A 332 -7.72 17.98 -6.41
N ALA A 333 -7.42 18.24 -7.69
CA ALA A 333 -8.38 18.79 -8.63
C ALA A 333 -9.47 17.77 -9.01
N SER A 334 -9.14 16.47 -9.10
CA SER A 334 -10.10 15.41 -9.45
C SER A 334 -11.26 15.30 -8.45
N LEU A 335 -11.01 15.61 -7.17
CA LEU A 335 -12.03 15.60 -6.11
C LEU A 335 -13.20 16.56 -6.35
N ARG A 336 -13.06 17.51 -7.27
CA ARG A 336 -14.16 18.40 -7.70
C ARG A 336 -15.16 17.72 -8.62
N SER A 337 -14.74 16.65 -9.31
CA SER A 337 -15.56 15.97 -10.30
C SER A 337 -16.80 15.34 -9.67
N ALA A 338 -17.95 15.61 -10.27
CA ALA A 338 -19.23 14.95 -10.00
C ALA A 338 -19.69 14.05 -11.17
N ASP A 339 -18.76 13.66 -12.05
CA ASP A 339 -19.03 12.73 -13.15
C ASP A 339 -19.45 11.36 -12.60
N LEU A 340 -20.50 10.79 -13.18
CA LEU A 340 -21.09 9.52 -12.72
C LEU A 340 -20.22 8.29 -12.99
N SER A 341 -19.21 8.42 -13.88
CA SER A 341 -18.34 7.31 -14.26
C SER A 341 -17.02 7.30 -13.48
N ARG A 342 -16.30 8.43 -13.41
CA ARG A 342 -14.95 8.49 -12.83
C ARG A 342 -14.59 9.89 -12.34
N GLN A 343 -13.72 9.99 -11.34
CA GLN A 343 -13.11 11.26 -10.93
C GLN A 343 -11.70 11.39 -11.50
N VAL A 344 -11.53 12.27 -12.48
CA VAL A 344 -10.26 12.52 -13.16
C VAL A 344 -9.85 13.97 -12.98
N GLY A 345 -8.57 14.20 -12.72
CA GLY A 345 -8.00 15.53 -12.57
C GLY A 345 -6.76 15.70 -13.41
N ALA A 346 -6.51 16.93 -13.83
CA ALA A 346 -5.34 17.29 -14.61
C ALA A 346 -4.77 18.63 -14.19
N VAL A 347 -3.46 18.79 -14.38
CA VAL A 347 -2.72 20.03 -14.07
C VAL A 347 -1.76 20.32 -15.21
N LEU A 348 -1.78 21.55 -15.71
CA LEU A 348 -0.75 22.05 -16.61
C LEU A 348 0.33 22.78 -15.81
N THR A 349 1.58 22.58 -16.23
CA THR A 349 2.72 23.23 -15.63
C THR A 349 3.68 23.76 -16.68
N LYS A 350 4.35 24.87 -16.38
CA LYS A 350 5.40 25.44 -17.22
C LYS A 350 6.47 26.04 -16.32
N ASN A 351 7.75 25.77 -16.62
CA ASN A 351 8.88 26.26 -15.82
C ASN A 351 8.79 25.91 -14.32
N ARG A 352 8.27 24.72 -13.98
CA ARG A 352 7.99 24.28 -12.60
C ARG A 352 7.00 25.18 -11.84
N CYS A 353 6.07 25.81 -12.56
CA CYS A 353 4.91 26.50 -12.00
C CYS A 353 3.65 25.83 -12.50
N ILE A 354 2.65 25.67 -11.63
CA ILE A 354 1.29 25.28 -12.03
C ILE A 354 0.66 26.48 -12.75
N ILE A 355 0.13 26.25 -13.94
CA ILE A 355 -0.50 27.30 -14.75
C ILE A 355 -2.02 27.14 -14.84
N SER A 356 -2.54 25.92 -14.77
CA SER A 356 -3.98 25.67 -14.67
C SER A 356 -4.28 24.28 -14.11
N THR A 357 -5.51 24.09 -13.66
CA THR A 357 -6.07 22.82 -13.20
C THR A 357 -7.33 22.49 -14.01
N GLY A 358 -7.65 21.21 -14.11
CA GLY A 358 -8.84 20.69 -14.74
C GLY A 358 -9.38 19.49 -13.98
N ALA A 359 -10.70 19.32 -14.02
CA ALA A 359 -11.40 18.14 -13.52
C ALA A 359 -12.44 17.76 -14.56
N ASN A 360 -12.77 16.48 -14.70
CA ASN A 360 -13.86 16.10 -15.58
C ASN A 360 -15.21 16.45 -14.93
N ASP A 361 -15.96 17.35 -15.55
CA ASP A 361 -17.31 17.73 -15.10
C ASP A 361 -18.08 18.35 -16.27
N VAL A 362 -19.36 18.66 -16.05
CA VAL A 362 -20.21 19.30 -17.05
C VAL A 362 -19.82 20.79 -17.20
N PRO A 363 -19.59 21.30 -18.42
CA PRO A 363 -19.27 22.71 -18.64
C PRO A 363 -20.48 23.62 -18.42
N LYS A 364 -20.23 24.82 -17.90
CA LYS A 364 -21.25 25.87 -17.69
C LYS A 364 -21.22 26.90 -18.81
N ALA A 365 -22.38 27.49 -19.12
CA ALA A 365 -22.45 28.62 -20.04
C ALA A 365 -21.54 29.76 -19.57
N HIS A 366 -20.93 30.47 -20.52
CA HIS A 366 -19.91 31.52 -20.28
C HIS A 366 -18.57 31.02 -19.71
N GLY A 367 -18.36 29.71 -19.62
CA GLY A 367 -17.06 29.08 -19.34
C GLY A 367 -16.95 28.47 -17.95
N GLY A 368 -15.94 27.61 -17.77
CA GLY A 368 -15.75 26.83 -16.56
C GLY A 368 -16.71 25.65 -16.45
N LEU A 369 -16.74 25.05 -15.27
CA LEU A 369 -17.62 23.92 -14.93
C LEU A 369 -18.68 24.37 -13.91
N TYR A 370 -19.71 23.56 -13.71
CA TYR A 370 -20.68 23.80 -12.64
C TYR A 370 -20.02 23.75 -11.26
N TRP A 371 -20.55 24.59 -10.36
CA TRP A 371 -20.25 24.63 -8.94
C TRP A 371 -21.58 24.64 -8.19
N PRO A 372 -21.65 24.10 -6.96
CA PRO A 372 -22.78 24.34 -6.09
C PRO A 372 -22.89 25.84 -5.81
N ASP A 373 -24.11 26.38 -5.91
CA ASP A 373 -24.42 27.76 -5.60
C ASP A 373 -24.93 27.84 -4.14
N ILE A 374 -24.64 28.94 -3.45
CA ILE A 374 -25.17 29.24 -2.11
C ILE A 374 -26.33 30.21 -2.29
N ASP A 375 -27.54 29.81 -1.89
CA ASP A 375 -28.70 30.71 -1.90
C ASP A 375 -28.49 31.83 -0.87
N GLU A 376 -28.52 33.09 -1.32
CA GLU A 376 -28.23 34.24 -0.45
C GLU A 376 -29.23 34.38 0.71
N LYS A 377 -30.48 33.91 0.55
CA LYS A 377 -31.54 34.05 1.55
C LYS A 377 -31.62 32.85 2.48
N THR A 378 -31.56 31.62 1.95
CA THR A 378 -31.68 30.39 2.75
C THR A 378 -30.35 29.87 3.26
N GLN A 379 -29.22 30.33 2.69
CA GLN A 379 -27.86 29.80 2.93
C GLN A 379 -27.71 28.32 2.57
N GLU A 380 -28.65 27.76 1.82
CA GLU A 380 -28.59 26.39 1.33
C GLU A 380 -27.59 26.28 0.18
N ILE A 381 -26.78 25.22 0.22
CA ILE A 381 -25.84 24.87 -0.84
C ILE A 381 -26.55 23.87 -1.75
N SER A 382 -26.75 24.22 -3.01
CA SER A 382 -27.41 23.36 -3.98
C SER A 382 -26.78 23.46 -5.36
N ASP A 383 -26.82 22.36 -6.11
CA ASP A 383 -26.40 22.35 -7.50
C ASP A 383 -27.51 22.91 -8.40
N SER A 384 -27.11 23.53 -9.51
CA SER A 384 -28.05 24.04 -10.49
C SER A 384 -28.91 22.89 -11.06
N VAL A 385 -30.22 23.13 -11.16
CA VAL A 385 -31.16 22.21 -11.83
C VAL A 385 -30.63 21.89 -13.23
N ASP A 386 -30.57 20.60 -13.58
CA ASP A 386 -30.03 20.07 -14.84
C ASP A 386 -28.55 20.40 -15.14
N GLY A 387 -27.84 21.05 -14.22
CA GLY A 387 -26.46 21.49 -14.39
C GLY A 387 -25.52 20.32 -14.62
N ARG A 388 -25.56 19.33 -13.72
CA ARG A 388 -24.79 18.09 -13.79
C ARG A 388 -25.68 16.90 -14.13
N ASP A 389 -25.08 15.79 -14.57
CA ASP A 389 -25.81 14.61 -15.03
C ASP A 389 -26.61 13.93 -13.91
N TYR A 390 -26.09 13.90 -12.68
CA TYR A 390 -26.85 13.35 -11.55
C TYR A 390 -28.10 14.19 -11.21
N MET A 391 -28.11 15.50 -11.51
CA MET A 391 -29.30 16.34 -11.33
C MET A 391 -30.39 16.01 -12.36
N LYS A 392 -30.02 15.42 -13.50
CA LYS A 392 -30.94 14.86 -14.49
C LYS A 392 -31.36 13.41 -14.19
N GLY A 393 -30.65 12.75 -13.28
CA GLY A 393 -30.87 11.34 -12.93
C GLY A 393 -30.30 10.33 -13.93
N GLU A 394 -29.54 10.78 -14.93
CA GLU A 394 -29.08 9.92 -16.02
C GLU A 394 -27.72 10.33 -16.62
N ASP A 395 -26.94 9.34 -17.07
CA ASP A 395 -25.72 9.52 -17.88
C ASP A 395 -26.10 9.53 -19.37
N SER A 396 -25.91 10.69 -20.02
CA SER A 396 -26.27 10.89 -21.43
C SER A 396 -25.54 9.94 -22.38
N ASN A 397 -24.28 9.59 -22.07
CA ASN A 397 -23.50 8.66 -22.87
C ASN A 397 -24.02 7.23 -22.74
N ALA A 398 -24.37 6.82 -21.52
CA ALA A 398 -24.95 5.49 -21.27
C ALA A 398 -26.31 5.33 -21.98
N ILE A 399 -27.16 6.37 -21.95
CA ILE A 399 -28.43 6.37 -22.67
C ILE A 399 -28.23 6.28 -24.17
N GLN A 400 -27.35 7.10 -24.73
CA GLN A 400 -27.18 7.13 -26.18
C GLN A 400 -26.61 5.81 -26.71
N LYS A 401 -25.70 5.16 -25.98
CA LYS A 401 -25.24 3.80 -26.30
C LYS A 401 -26.39 2.79 -26.32
N ARG A 402 -27.28 2.85 -25.33
CA ARG A 402 -28.44 1.97 -25.25
C ARG A 402 -29.36 2.18 -26.45
N LEU A 403 -29.66 3.44 -26.80
CA LEU A 403 -30.48 3.76 -27.98
C LEU A 403 -29.84 3.29 -29.29
N ILE A 404 -28.53 3.40 -29.44
CA ILE A 404 -27.80 2.87 -30.61
C ILE A 404 -27.94 1.34 -30.68
N ILE A 405 -27.74 0.65 -29.55
CA ILE A 405 -27.87 -0.81 -29.48
C ILE A 405 -29.31 -1.23 -29.81
N GLU A 406 -30.30 -0.57 -29.22
CA GLU A 406 -31.73 -0.83 -29.47
C GLU A 406 -32.07 -0.59 -30.95
N GLY A 407 -31.67 0.54 -31.53
CA GLY A 407 -31.91 0.83 -32.94
C GLY A 407 -31.26 -0.17 -33.91
N ILE A 408 -30.08 -0.69 -33.58
CA ILE A 408 -29.44 -1.77 -34.36
C ILE A 408 -30.28 -3.05 -34.25
N ILE A 409 -30.68 -3.45 -33.05
CA ILE A 409 -31.49 -4.67 -32.81
C ILE A 409 -32.85 -4.58 -33.50
N GLU A 410 -33.50 -3.41 -33.48
CA GLU A 410 -34.76 -3.18 -34.16
C GLU A 410 -34.64 -3.28 -35.68
N SER A 411 -33.48 -2.89 -36.23
CA SER A 411 -33.18 -3.01 -37.67
C SER A 411 -32.90 -4.44 -38.12
N VAL A 412 -32.65 -5.36 -37.19
CA VAL A 412 -32.41 -6.78 -37.46
C VAL A 412 -33.77 -7.52 -37.60
N PRO A 413 -33.93 -8.42 -38.59
CA PRO A 413 -35.13 -9.26 -38.71
C PRO A 413 -35.42 -10.07 -37.43
N GLN A 414 -36.69 -10.22 -37.08
CA GLN A 414 -37.14 -10.77 -35.80
C GLN A 414 -36.49 -12.13 -35.46
N GLU A 415 -36.31 -12.99 -36.46
CA GLU A 415 -35.73 -14.34 -36.31
C GLU A 415 -34.27 -14.36 -35.79
N TYR A 416 -33.50 -13.28 -35.97
CA TYR A 416 -32.10 -13.19 -35.51
C TYR A 416 -31.90 -12.37 -34.24
N ARG A 417 -32.95 -11.70 -33.72
CA ARG A 417 -32.80 -10.74 -32.62
C ARG A 417 -32.35 -11.40 -31.31
N GLU A 418 -32.89 -12.57 -30.98
CA GLU A 418 -32.52 -13.27 -29.74
C GLU A 418 -31.04 -13.67 -29.74
N GLU A 419 -30.53 -14.20 -30.86
CA GLU A 419 -29.14 -14.61 -31.01
C GLU A 419 -28.18 -13.41 -31.02
N LEU A 420 -28.50 -12.34 -31.74
CA LEU A 420 -27.59 -11.21 -31.94
C LEU A 420 -27.59 -10.20 -30.78
N THR A 421 -28.66 -10.12 -29.99
CA THR A 421 -28.74 -9.20 -28.85
C THR A 421 -27.54 -9.30 -27.88
N PRO A 422 -27.17 -10.48 -27.34
CA PRO A 422 -26.02 -10.60 -26.45
C PRO A 422 -24.70 -10.25 -27.15
N ILE A 423 -24.55 -10.57 -28.43
CA ILE A 423 -23.35 -10.27 -29.22
C ILE A 423 -23.18 -8.75 -29.38
N ILE A 424 -24.24 -8.05 -29.78
CA ILE A 424 -24.22 -6.59 -29.96
C ILE A 424 -24.00 -5.90 -28.61
N LYS A 425 -24.67 -6.34 -27.54
CA LYS A 425 -24.48 -5.81 -26.17
C LYS A 425 -23.05 -5.99 -25.66
N ASN A 426 -22.31 -6.98 -26.17
CA ASN A 426 -20.92 -7.26 -25.80
C ASN A 426 -19.90 -6.75 -26.84
N SER A 427 -20.36 -6.01 -27.86
CA SER A 427 -19.52 -5.40 -28.87
C SER A 427 -18.81 -4.13 -28.36
N LYS A 428 -17.92 -3.57 -29.19
CA LYS A 428 -17.18 -2.33 -28.91
C LYS A 428 -18.05 -1.06 -28.91
N ILE A 429 -19.35 -1.13 -29.21
CA ILE A 429 -20.27 0.02 -29.13
C ILE A 429 -20.27 0.63 -27.72
N LYS A 430 -20.11 -0.20 -26.69
CA LYS A 430 -20.01 0.28 -25.30
C LYS A 430 -18.77 1.12 -25.00
N ASP A 431 -17.77 1.14 -25.88
CA ASP A 431 -16.53 1.90 -25.69
C ASP A 431 -16.63 3.37 -26.16
N ILE A 432 -17.73 3.75 -26.81
CA ILE A 432 -18.01 5.13 -27.27
C ILE A 432 -18.04 6.10 -26.07
N THR A 433 -17.55 7.32 -26.22
CA THR A 433 -17.52 8.33 -25.13
C THR A 433 -18.08 9.70 -25.53
N GLU A 434 -18.36 9.88 -26.82
CA GLU A 434 -18.63 11.16 -27.46
C GLU A 434 -19.98 11.79 -27.09
N TYR A 435 -20.90 11.02 -26.52
CA TYR A 435 -22.24 11.49 -26.16
C TYR A 435 -22.34 11.97 -24.70
N GLY A 436 -21.24 11.97 -23.97
CA GLY A 436 -21.17 12.54 -22.61
C GLY A 436 -21.22 14.06 -22.65
N ARG A 437 -21.92 14.67 -21.68
CA ARG A 437 -21.91 16.13 -21.49
C ARG A 437 -20.62 16.64 -20.85
N VAL A 438 -19.90 15.75 -20.16
CA VAL A 438 -18.71 16.05 -19.40
C VAL A 438 -17.54 16.40 -20.32
N VAL A 439 -16.88 17.52 -20.04
CA VAL A 439 -15.55 17.82 -20.61
C VAL A 439 -14.50 17.07 -19.79
N HIS A 440 -13.52 16.47 -20.45
CA HIS A 440 -12.46 15.73 -19.76
C HIS A 440 -11.50 16.66 -19.01
N ALA A 441 -10.83 16.15 -17.98
CA ALA A 441 -9.96 16.94 -17.12
C ALA A 441 -8.81 17.61 -17.89
N GLU A 442 -8.20 16.90 -18.85
CA GLU A 442 -7.12 17.39 -19.71
C GLU A 442 -7.59 18.54 -20.60
N MET A 443 -8.78 18.39 -21.19
CA MET A 443 -9.40 19.41 -22.02
C MET A 443 -9.74 20.65 -21.18
N GLU A 444 -10.30 20.46 -19.98
CA GLU A 444 -10.62 21.58 -19.10
C GLU A 444 -9.36 22.28 -18.58
N ALA A 445 -8.26 21.56 -18.30
CA ALA A 445 -6.99 22.19 -17.93
C ALA A 445 -6.48 23.11 -19.06
N LEU A 446 -6.54 22.65 -20.32
CA LEU A 446 -6.20 23.44 -21.51
C LEU A 446 -7.13 24.66 -21.66
N LEU A 447 -8.45 24.46 -21.56
CA LEU A 447 -9.45 25.53 -21.67
C LEU A 447 -9.32 26.56 -20.54
N SER A 448 -9.02 26.12 -19.32
CA SER A 448 -8.77 26.98 -18.16
C SER A 448 -7.55 27.88 -18.37
N SER A 449 -6.46 27.31 -18.94
CA SER A 449 -5.29 28.09 -19.35
C SER A 449 -5.64 29.11 -20.44
N ALA A 450 -6.42 28.70 -21.44
CA ALA A 450 -6.85 29.58 -22.54
C ALA A 450 -7.74 30.74 -22.06
N ARG A 451 -8.73 30.46 -21.18
CA ARG A 451 -9.58 31.49 -20.56
C ARG A 451 -8.77 32.50 -19.74
N SER A 452 -7.66 32.06 -19.16
CA SER A 452 -6.75 32.91 -18.38
C SER A 452 -5.70 33.64 -19.25
N GLY A 453 -5.69 33.43 -20.57
CA GLY A 453 -4.71 34.03 -21.48
C GLY A 453 -3.29 33.48 -21.34
N ILE A 454 -3.12 32.29 -20.76
CA ILE A 454 -1.81 31.67 -20.52
C ILE A 454 -1.50 30.65 -21.62
N SER A 455 -0.34 30.81 -22.28
CA SER A 455 0.11 29.90 -23.34
C SER A 455 0.55 28.54 -22.79
N THR A 456 0.01 27.48 -23.40
CA THR A 456 0.31 26.07 -23.11
C THR A 456 1.49 25.52 -23.93
N THR A 457 2.05 26.28 -24.86
CA THR A 457 3.16 25.83 -25.70
C THR A 457 4.39 25.50 -24.85
N GLU A 458 5.04 24.37 -25.12
CA GLU A 458 6.16 23.81 -24.35
C GLU A 458 5.83 23.54 -22.86
N SER A 459 4.55 23.37 -22.52
CA SER A 459 4.12 23.01 -21.15
C SER A 459 4.04 21.50 -20.94
N HIS A 460 3.93 21.08 -19.69
CA HIS A 460 3.73 19.68 -19.29
C HIS A 460 2.34 19.49 -18.67
N LEU A 461 1.69 18.38 -18.97
CA LEU A 461 0.40 17.99 -18.42
C LEU A 461 0.57 16.81 -17.46
N TYR A 462 0.03 16.92 -16.26
CA TYR A 462 -0.11 15.81 -15.30
C TYR A 462 -1.57 15.43 -15.25
N CYS A 463 -1.90 14.14 -15.38
CA CYS A 463 -3.28 13.66 -15.32
C CYS A 463 -3.36 12.43 -14.41
N THR A 464 -4.44 12.31 -13.66
CA THR A 464 -4.67 11.10 -12.84
C THR A 464 -4.86 9.89 -13.76
N THR A 465 -5.44 10.04 -14.94
CA THR A 465 -5.71 8.95 -15.88
C THR A 465 -5.04 9.18 -17.24
N PHE A 466 -4.65 8.11 -17.93
CA PHE A 466 -4.05 8.19 -19.26
C PHE A 466 -5.05 8.84 -20.24
N PRO A 467 -4.65 9.89 -20.99
CA PRO A 467 -5.56 10.60 -21.86
C PRO A 467 -6.18 9.73 -22.96
N CYS A 468 -7.50 9.88 -23.17
CA CYS A 468 -8.17 9.22 -24.28
C CYS A 468 -7.71 9.82 -25.63
N HIS A 469 -8.01 9.13 -26.74
CA HIS A 469 -7.69 9.60 -28.09
C HIS A 469 -8.33 10.97 -28.41
N ASN A 470 -9.50 11.27 -27.84
CA ASN A 470 -10.13 12.58 -27.97
C ASN A 470 -9.36 13.68 -27.22
N CYS A 471 -8.75 13.39 -26.08
CA CYS A 471 -7.90 14.36 -25.37
C CYS A 471 -6.54 14.51 -26.07
N ALA A 472 -5.96 13.41 -26.54
CA ALA A 472 -4.65 13.35 -27.16
C ALA A 472 -4.48 14.34 -28.32
N LYS A 473 -5.46 14.41 -29.24
CA LYS A 473 -5.42 15.39 -30.35
C LYS A 473 -5.37 16.86 -29.87
N HIS A 474 -6.04 17.19 -28.76
CA HIS A 474 -6.00 18.53 -28.18
C HIS A 474 -4.67 18.81 -27.49
N ILE A 475 -4.12 17.81 -26.77
CA ILE A 475 -2.80 17.89 -26.14
C ILE A 475 -1.71 18.18 -27.18
N VAL A 476 -1.72 17.43 -28.28
CA VAL A 476 -0.78 17.62 -29.40
C VAL A 476 -0.95 19.02 -30.01
N ALA A 477 -2.18 19.39 -30.38
CA ALA A 477 -2.47 20.69 -30.99
C ALA A 477 -2.14 21.89 -30.09
N ALA A 478 -2.23 21.73 -28.76
CA ALA A 478 -1.94 22.77 -27.79
C ALA A 478 -0.43 23.00 -27.55
N GLY A 479 0.44 22.21 -28.18
CA GLY A 479 1.89 22.31 -28.03
C GLY A 479 2.40 21.81 -26.67
N ILE A 480 1.70 20.84 -26.07
CA ILE A 480 2.18 20.16 -24.86
C ILE A 480 3.39 19.29 -25.21
N LYS A 481 4.43 19.35 -24.39
CA LYS A 481 5.68 18.60 -24.63
C LYS A 481 5.68 17.23 -23.97
N ARG A 482 5.11 17.15 -22.77
CA ARG A 482 5.18 15.97 -21.89
C ARG A 482 3.86 15.77 -21.18
N VAL A 483 3.40 14.53 -21.12
CA VAL A 483 2.22 14.08 -20.39
C VAL A 483 2.66 13.03 -19.37
N ILE A 484 2.34 13.26 -18.11
CA ILE A 484 2.63 12.36 -17.00
C ILE A 484 1.30 11.83 -16.47
N TYR A 485 1.11 10.52 -16.44
CA TYR A 485 -0.16 9.90 -16.04
C TYR A 485 -0.01 8.81 -14.98
N VAL A 486 -1.00 8.60 -14.11
CA VAL A 486 -0.97 7.48 -13.15
C VAL A 486 -1.61 6.22 -13.74
N GLU A 487 -2.85 6.35 -14.19
CA GLU A 487 -3.64 5.18 -14.57
C GLU A 487 -3.49 4.88 -16.06
N PRO A 488 -2.90 3.74 -16.50
CA PRO A 488 -3.02 3.31 -17.89
C PRO A 488 -4.50 3.21 -18.32
N TYR A 489 -4.79 3.63 -19.55
CA TYR A 489 -6.13 3.52 -20.15
C TYR A 489 -6.03 2.68 -21.44
N PRO A 490 -6.10 1.33 -21.36
CA PRO A 490 -5.82 0.44 -22.49
C PRO A 490 -6.77 0.62 -23.67
N LYS A 491 -7.97 1.15 -23.43
CA LYS A 491 -8.94 1.49 -24.48
C LYS A 491 -8.54 2.73 -25.27
N SER A 492 -7.57 3.51 -24.79
CA SER A 492 -7.10 4.69 -25.50
C SER A 492 -6.43 4.30 -26.80
N LYS A 493 -6.93 4.87 -27.89
CA LYS A 493 -6.29 4.81 -29.21
C LYS A 493 -5.30 5.93 -29.45
N ALA A 494 -4.91 6.68 -28.40
CA ALA A 494 -4.03 7.84 -28.54
C ALA A 494 -2.69 7.49 -29.22
N LEU A 495 -2.02 6.43 -28.77
CA LEU A 495 -0.75 5.99 -29.36
C LEU A 495 -0.93 5.44 -30.77
N GLU A 496 -2.04 4.76 -31.06
CA GLU A 496 -2.33 4.20 -32.38
C GLU A 496 -2.62 5.31 -33.40
N PHE A 497 -3.53 6.23 -33.05
CA PHE A 497 -4.02 7.28 -33.95
C PHE A 497 -3.06 8.45 -34.10
N HIS A 498 -2.15 8.64 -33.16
CA HIS A 498 -1.18 9.74 -33.16
C HIS A 498 0.25 9.22 -33.00
N SER A 499 0.57 8.04 -33.55
CA SER A 499 1.93 7.47 -33.50
C SER A 499 2.99 8.34 -34.18
N ASP A 500 2.57 9.22 -35.09
CA ASP A 500 3.41 10.24 -35.74
C ASP A 500 3.77 11.41 -34.81
N SER A 501 2.96 11.66 -33.76
CA SER A 501 3.02 12.86 -32.92
C SER A 501 3.17 12.59 -31.41
N ILE A 502 2.98 11.34 -30.97
CA ILE A 502 3.07 10.90 -29.58
C ILE A 502 4.10 9.78 -29.47
N SER A 503 4.85 9.73 -28.37
CA SER A 503 5.82 8.67 -28.10
C SER A 503 5.87 8.31 -26.62
N LEU A 504 6.24 7.06 -26.32
CA LEU A 504 6.60 6.61 -24.98
C LEU A 504 8.10 6.75 -24.70
N ASP A 505 8.91 7.02 -25.73
CA ASP A 505 10.35 7.25 -25.56
C ASP A 505 10.60 8.66 -25.03
N LYS A 506 11.26 8.75 -23.87
CA LYS A 506 11.60 10.00 -23.19
C LYS A 506 12.53 10.90 -24.01
N ASN A 507 13.24 10.34 -24.98
CA ASN A 507 14.15 11.10 -25.86
C ASN A 507 13.50 11.50 -27.19
N SER A 508 12.21 11.20 -27.37
CA SER A 508 11.49 11.54 -28.60
C SER A 508 11.32 13.05 -28.77
N LYS A 509 11.26 13.50 -30.03
CA LYS A 509 10.87 14.87 -30.38
C LYS A 509 9.35 15.09 -30.32
N ASN A 510 8.59 14.00 -30.29
CA ASN A 510 7.14 13.98 -30.21
C ASN A 510 6.66 14.29 -28.78
N VAL A 511 5.35 14.42 -28.60
CA VAL A 511 4.78 14.57 -27.25
C VAL A 511 5.03 13.29 -26.46
N VAL A 512 5.79 13.40 -25.38
CA VAL A 512 6.18 12.24 -24.56
C VAL A 512 5.07 11.93 -23.58
N PHE A 513 4.53 10.71 -23.63
CA PHE A 513 3.60 10.18 -22.64
C PHE A 513 4.36 9.21 -21.75
N GLU A 514 4.36 9.43 -20.44
CA GLU A 514 5.03 8.53 -19.50
C GLU A 514 4.27 8.36 -18.18
N PRO A 515 4.44 7.19 -17.53
CA PRO A 515 3.85 6.95 -16.23
C PRO A 515 4.46 7.84 -15.15
N PHE A 516 3.64 8.20 -14.17
CA PHE A 516 4.04 8.90 -12.96
C PHE A 516 4.84 7.97 -12.05
N ILE A 517 5.97 8.50 -11.55
CA ILE A 517 6.89 7.81 -10.65
C ILE A 517 7.08 8.69 -9.41
N GLY A 518 6.89 8.12 -8.23
CA GLY A 518 7.02 8.82 -6.95
C GLY A 518 5.92 8.47 -5.95
N VAL A 519 5.76 9.36 -4.97
CA VAL A 519 4.71 9.24 -3.94
C VAL A 519 3.32 9.51 -4.52
N GLY A 520 2.42 8.55 -4.37
CA GLY A 520 1.01 8.68 -4.74
C GLY A 520 0.24 9.64 -3.82
N PRO A 521 -0.91 10.14 -4.26
CA PRO A 521 -1.68 11.18 -3.57
C PRO A 521 -2.14 10.76 -2.16
N ARG A 522 -2.51 9.49 -1.99
CA ARG A 522 -3.01 8.95 -0.72
C ARG A 522 -1.99 9.08 0.41
N SER A 523 -0.71 8.87 0.09
CA SER A 523 0.38 8.94 1.07
C SER A 523 1.05 10.31 1.13
N PHE A 524 0.69 11.24 0.23
CA PHE A 524 1.37 12.54 0.11
C PHE A 524 1.34 13.36 1.42
N PHE A 525 0.15 13.57 1.99
CA PHE A 525 0.02 14.29 3.27
C PHE A 525 0.75 13.57 4.40
N ASN A 526 0.56 12.25 4.51
CA ASN A 526 1.14 11.44 5.58
C ASN A 526 2.66 11.41 5.55
N LEU A 527 3.31 11.63 4.40
CA LEU A 527 4.77 11.56 4.26
C LEU A 527 5.46 12.93 4.17
N PHE A 528 4.80 13.97 3.66
CA PHE A 528 5.43 15.28 3.50
C PHE A 528 5.00 16.32 4.54
N SER A 529 3.86 16.14 5.22
CA SER A 529 3.42 17.08 6.27
C SER A 529 4.21 16.91 7.57
N THR A 530 4.66 17.98 8.23
CA THR A 530 5.39 17.79 9.50
C THR A 530 4.49 17.41 10.68
N ASN A 531 3.18 17.64 10.60
CA ASN A 531 2.24 17.50 11.74
C ASN A 531 0.77 17.22 11.39
N LEU A 532 0.34 17.30 10.12
CA LEU A 532 -1.07 17.10 9.73
C LEU A 532 -1.42 15.65 9.35
N GLY A 533 -0.41 14.77 9.24
CA GLY A 533 -0.63 13.37 8.88
C GLY A 533 -1.06 12.52 10.09
N SER A 534 -1.37 11.25 9.85
CA SER A 534 -1.67 10.29 10.91
C SER A 534 -0.43 9.74 11.65
N GLY A 535 0.77 10.12 11.20
CA GLY A 535 2.03 9.76 11.85
C GLY A 535 2.50 10.78 12.89
N TYR A 536 3.53 10.43 13.64
CA TYR A 536 4.10 11.33 14.65
C TYR A 536 4.68 12.62 14.01
N PRO A 537 4.68 13.77 14.74
CA PRO A 537 5.26 15.00 14.23
C PRO A 537 6.77 14.89 13.96
N VAL A 538 7.21 15.27 12.77
CA VAL A 538 8.62 15.17 12.37
C VAL A 538 9.39 16.43 12.78
N ALA A 539 10.24 16.30 13.80
CA ALA A 539 11.16 17.36 14.20
C ALA A 539 12.30 17.52 13.18
N ARG A 540 12.56 18.76 12.76
CA ARG A 540 13.63 19.10 11.80
C ARG A 540 14.80 19.85 12.43
N LYS A 541 14.60 20.39 13.63
CA LYS A 541 15.60 21.14 14.37
C LYS A 541 15.48 20.90 15.87
N THR A 542 16.57 21.10 16.59
CA THR A 542 16.60 21.18 18.06
C THR A 542 15.99 22.49 18.53
N ASP A 543 15.72 22.62 19.83
CA ASP A 543 15.26 23.88 20.44
C ASP A 543 16.27 25.02 20.27
N GLN A 544 17.55 24.69 20.07
CA GLN A 544 18.63 25.65 19.80
C GLN A 544 18.71 26.05 18.31
N GLY A 545 17.89 25.45 17.45
CA GLY A 545 17.84 25.76 16.01
C GLY A 545 18.79 24.96 15.13
N GLU A 546 19.52 23.99 15.69
CA GLU A 546 20.41 23.11 14.95
C GLU A 546 19.63 21.99 14.25
N ILE A 547 20.16 21.45 13.15
CA ILE A 547 19.52 20.31 12.47
C ILE A 547 19.51 19.06 13.35
N ILE A 548 18.43 18.27 13.28
CA ILE A 548 18.36 16.96 13.93
C ILE A 548 19.32 15.98 13.23
N ASP A 549 20.18 15.32 14.01
CA ASP A 549 20.97 14.16 13.57
C ASP A 549 20.05 12.94 13.46
N TRP A 550 19.63 12.63 12.23
CA TRP A 550 18.78 11.48 11.92
C TRP A 550 19.65 10.34 11.37
N ARG A 551 19.47 9.14 11.91
CA ARG A 551 20.21 7.93 11.53
C ARG A 551 19.24 6.81 11.22
N GLU A 552 19.50 6.07 10.13
CA GLU A 552 18.67 4.94 9.72
C GLU A 552 18.53 3.89 10.83
N THR A 553 19.60 3.65 11.59
CA THR A 553 19.65 2.62 12.65
C THR A 553 18.73 2.87 13.82
N ASP A 554 18.30 4.11 14.02
CA ASP A 554 17.45 4.55 15.14
C ASP A 554 16.09 5.05 14.66
N ALA A 555 15.86 5.03 13.34
CA ALA A 555 14.64 5.51 12.74
C ALA A 555 13.45 4.63 13.11
N LYS A 556 12.29 5.28 13.14
CA LYS A 556 10.99 4.69 13.48
C LYS A 556 10.05 4.90 12.30
N LEU A 557 9.19 3.92 12.04
CA LEU A 557 8.12 4.10 11.07
C LEU A 557 7.29 5.32 11.46
N ARG A 558 7.03 6.17 10.47
CA ARG A 558 6.32 7.43 10.66
C ARG A 558 4.86 7.21 11.03
N THR A 559 4.19 6.33 10.30
CA THR A 559 2.84 5.87 10.62
C THR A 559 2.94 4.51 11.32
N GLN A 560 2.82 4.52 12.64
CA GLN A 560 2.97 3.32 13.46
C GLN A 560 1.64 2.59 13.55
N MET A 561 1.66 1.29 13.30
CA MET A 561 0.51 0.42 13.50
C MET A 561 0.48 -0.08 14.94
N LEU A 562 -0.63 0.13 15.64
CA LEU A 562 -0.78 -0.27 17.04
C LEU A 562 -1.30 -1.72 17.13
N PRO A 563 -0.69 -2.61 17.92
CA PRO A 563 -1.09 -4.03 18.05
C PRO A 563 -2.59 -4.24 18.30
N CYS A 564 -3.19 -3.40 19.14
CA CYS A 564 -4.62 -3.44 19.44
C CYS A 564 -5.52 -3.17 18.22
N SER A 565 -5.02 -2.57 17.13
CA SER A 565 -5.84 -2.24 15.96
C SER A 565 -5.92 -3.37 14.95
N TYR A 566 -4.84 -4.13 14.71
CA TYR A 566 -4.76 -5.07 13.59
C TYR A 566 -4.73 -6.54 14.03
N MET A 567 -4.20 -6.88 15.22
CA MET A 567 -4.05 -8.27 15.65
C MET A 567 -5.40 -8.99 15.78
N GLU A 568 -6.42 -8.29 16.30
CA GLU A 568 -7.79 -8.82 16.37
C GLU A 568 -8.40 -8.95 14.96
N ARG A 569 -8.19 -7.95 14.10
CA ARG A 569 -8.68 -7.98 12.71
C ARG A 569 -8.08 -9.12 11.90
N GLU A 570 -6.80 -9.41 12.09
CA GLU A 570 -6.15 -10.57 11.49
C GLU A 570 -6.69 -11.90 12.03
N THR A 571 -6.95 -11.99 13.33
CA THR A 571 -7.53 -13.20 13.94
C THR A 571 -8.93 -13.45 13.36
N ILE A 572 -9.73 -12.40 13.20
CA ILE A 572 -11.02 -12.46 12.50
C ILE A 572 -10.83 -12.86 11.03
N ALA A 573 -9.84 -12.29 10.33
CA ALA A 573 -9.55 -12.64 8.94
C ALA A 573 -9.17 -14.13 8.77
N ALA A 574 -8.37 -14.67 9.70
CA ALA A 574 -8.01 -16.09 9.73
C ALA A 574 -9.23 -16.98 10.00
N ALA A 575 -10.09 -16.60 10.94
CA ALA A 575 -11.33 -17.34 11.22
C ALA A 575 -12.30 -17.33 10.03
N LEU A 576 -12.45 -16.18 9.36
CA LEU A 576 -13.26 -16.08 8.13
C LEU A 576 -12.73 -17.00 7.04
N LEU A 577 -11.40 -16.99 6.80
CA LEU A 577 -10.77 -17.88 5.84
C LEU A 577 -11.01 -19.36 6.17
N SER A 578 -10.83 -19.77 7.43
CA SER A 578 -11.09 -21.15 7.86
C SER A 578 -12.52 -21.58 7.60
N ARG A 579 -13.50 -20.72 7.92
CA ARG A 579 -14.91 -21.01 7.63
C ARG A 579 -15.16 -21.20 6.13
N TYR A 580 -14.56 -20.36 5.28
CA TYR A 580 -14.70 -20.53 3.83
C TYR A 580 -14.09 -21.84 3.32
N ILE A 581 -12.93 -22.23 3.85
CA ILE A 581 -12.29 -23.50 3.49
C ILE A 581 -13.13 -24.71 3.94
N GLU A 582 -13.90 -24.59 5.03
CA GLU A 582 -14.83 -25.64 5.46
C GLU A 582 -16.11 -25.71 4.62
N GLU A 583 -16.52 -24.59 4.00
CA GLU A 583 -17.72 -24.49 3.16
C GLU A 583 -17.50 -24.95 1.71
N ILE A 584 -16.24 -24.96 1.24
CA ILE A 584 -15.79 -25.41 -0.09
C ILE A 584 -15.36 -26.87 -0.03
#